data_AF-A0A6V7LCA4-F1
#
_entry.id   AF-A0A6V7LCA4-F1
#
_cell.length_a   1.000
_cell.length_b   1.000
_cell.length_c   1.000
_cell.angle_alpha   90.00
_cell.angle_beta   90.00
_cell.angle_gamma   90.00
#
_symmetry.space_group_name_H-M   'P 1'
#
loop_
_entity.id
_entity.type
_entity.pdbx_description
1 polymer ?
#
loop_
_entity_poly.entity_id
_entity_poly.type
_entity_poly.pdbx_seq_one_letter_code
_entity_poly.pdbx_strand_id
1 'polypeptide(L)' 'YLATTHFEPTYARSAFPCFDEPQFKAKFKVSIFRDRFHIALCNMPIVNTEDAGFYMGTGL' A
#
# COMPACT_ATOMS: atom_id res chain seq x y z
N TYR A 1 -7.07 9.28 -11.86
CA TYR A 1 -7.47 9.22 -10.43
C TYR A 1 -6.22 9.03 -9.58
N LEU A 2 -6.30 9.32 -8.28
CA LEU A 2 -5.21 9.14 -7.33
C LEU A 2 -5.77 8.57 -6.02
N ALA A 3 -5.06 7.62 -5.42
CA ALA A 3 -5.35 7.09 -4.10
C ALA A 3 -4.30 7.62 -3.11
N THR A 4 -4.75 8.05 -1.93
CA THR A 4 -3.89 8.58 -0.86
C THR A 4 -4.49 8.25 0.50
N THR A 5 -3.67 8.31 1.55
CA THR A 5 -4.06 7.97 2.92
C THR A 5 -3.77 9.12 3.87
N HIS A 6 -4.73 9.43 4.75
CA HIS A 6 -4.53 10.27 5.92
C HIS A 6 -5.09 9.51 7.12
N PHE A 7 -4.21 9.03 8.01
CA PHE A 7 -4.59 8.10 9.08
C PHE A 7 -4.78 8.74 10.44
N GLU A 8 -4.27 9.94 10.66
CA GLU A 8 -4.44 10.62 11.94
C GLU A 8 -5.90 11.08 12.13
N PRO A 9 -6.48 10.90 13.33
CA PRO A 9 -5.92 10.23 14.50
C PRO A 9 -6.15 8.71 14.56
N THR A 10 -7.25 8.21 13.96
CA THR A 10 -7.71 6.81 14.12
C THR A 10 -8.35 6.24 12.86
N TYR A 11 -7.86 6.66 11.68
CA TYR A 11 -8.37 6.21 10.38
C TYR A 11 -7.53 5.10 9.74
N ALA A 12 -6.42 4.69 10.35
CA ALA A 12 -5.63 3.56 9.83
C ALA A 12 -6.47 2.27 9.76
N ARG A 13 -7.34 2.07 10.76
CA ARG A 13 -8.26 0.92 10.85
C ARG A 13 -9.22 0.77 9.66
N SER A 14 -9.48 1.86 8.94
CA SER A 14 -10.36 1.86 7.76
C SER A 14 -9.66 1.34 6.51
N ALA A 15 -8.33 1.39 6.47
CA ALA A 15 -7.54 0.90 5.33
C ALA A 15 -7.08 -0.55 5.52
N PHE A 16 -6.73 -0.94 6.74
CA PHE A 16 -6.35 -2.30 7.10
C PHE A 16 -6.65 -2.58 8.59
N PRO A 17 -7.01 -3.80 8.98
CA PRO A 17 -7.20 -4.16 10.38
C PRO A 17 -5.90 -3.98 11.18
N CYS A 18 -5.91 -3.16 12.23
CA CYS A 18 -4.76 -2.92 13.09
C CYS A 18 -5.14 -2.42 14.49
N PHE A 19 -4.20 -2.50 15.44
CA PHE A 19 -4.31 -1.85 16.75
C PHE A 19 -3.99 -0.36 16.60
N ASP A 20 -5.02 0.41 16.24
CA ASP A 20 -4.94 1.80 15.82
C ASP A 20 -4.95 2.78 17.01
N GLU A 21 -3.91 2.67 17.86
CA GLU A 21 -3.58 3.61 18.92
C GLU A 21 -2.07 3.93 18.87
N PRO A 22 -1.65 5.19 19.11
CA PRO A 22 -0.27 5.64 18.87
C PRO A 22 0.81 4.94 19.73
N GLN A 23 0.40 4.36 20.84
CA GLN A 23 1.26 3.62 21.77
C GLN A 23 1.68 2.23 21.25
N PHE A 24 0.88 1.62 20.37
CA PHE A 24 1.16 0.30 19.80
C PHE A 24 2.03 0.39 18.55
N LYS A 25 3.32 0.70 18.74
CA LYS A 25 4.29 0.80 17.64
C LYS A 25 4.66 -0.57 17.06
N ALA A 26 4.77 -0.64 15.74
CA ALA A 26 5.22 -1.82 15.00
C ALA A 26 6.10 -1.43 13.81
N LYS A 27 6.84 -2.40 13.26
CA LYS A 27 7.54 -2.26 11.98
C LYS A 27 6.61 -2.69 10.85
N PHE A 28 6.59 -1.92 9.76
CA PHE A 28 5.74 -2.19 8.61
C PHE A 28 6.58 -2.57 7.39
N LYS A 29 6.20 -3.68 6.75
CA LYS A 29 6.63 -4.02 5.40
C LYS A 29 5.41 -3.95 4.50
N VAL A 30 5.42 -3.02 3.55
CA VAL A 30 4.26 -2.70 2.72
C VAL A 30 4.53 -3.13 1.28
N SER A 31 3.53 -3.74 0.66
CA SER A 31 3.51 -4.07 -0.77
C SER A 31 2.22 -3.51 -1.36
N ILE A 32 2.33 -2.75 -2.45
CA ILE A 32 1.19 -2.12 -3.11
C ILE A 32 1.06 -2.72 -4.50
N PHE A 33 -0.08 -3.36 -4.76
CA PHE A 33 -0.46 -3.75 -6.10
C PHE A 33 -1.08 -2.54 -6.82
N ARG A 34 -0.60 -2.25 -8.02
CA ARG A 34 -1.06 -1.12 -8.81
C ARG A 34 -0.91 -1.42 -10.29
N ASP A 35 -1.63 -0.67 -11.11
CA ASP A 35 -1.42 -0.68 -12.56
C ASP A 35 -0.01 -0.15 -12.92
N ARG A 36 0.54 -0.63 -14.05
CA ARG A 36 1.88 -0.31 -14.53
C ARG A 36 2.13 1.18 -14.67
N PHE A 37 1.12 1.93 -15.10
CA PHE A 37 1.24 3.35 -15.39
C PHE A 37 1.09 4.23 -14.15
N HIS A 38 0.73 3.66 -13.00
CA HIS A 38 0.70 4.40 -11.74
C HIS A 38 2.07 4.45 -11.08
N ILE A 39 2.23 5.25 -10.04
CA ILE A 39 3.42 5.26 -9.18
C ILE A 39 2.93 5.03 -7.75
N ALA A 40 3.59 4.15 -7.01
CA ALA A 40 3.33 3.91 -5.60
C ALA A 40 4.43 4.58 -4.77
N LEU A 41 4.02 5.37 -3.79
CA LEU A 41 4.90 6.01 -2.83
C LEU A 41 4.53 5.52 -1.42
N CYS A 42 5.54 5.35 -0.56
CA CYS A 42 5.38 4.91 0.82
C CYS A 42 6.48 5.55 1.68
N ASN A 43 6.39 5.42 2.99
CA ASN A 43 7.35 6.00 3.95
C ASN A 43 8.80 5.51 3.76
N MET A 44 9.00 4.36 3.11
CA MET A 44 10.31 3.74 2.88
C MET A 44 10.59 3.62 1.38
N PRO A 45 11.87 3.59 0.95
CA PRO A 45 12.23 3.40 -0.45
C PRO A 45 11.74 2.05 -0.99
N ILE A 46 11.51 2.00 -2.29
CA ILE A 46 11.06 0.80 -3.00
C ILE A 46 12.17 -0.24 -2.97
N VAL A 47 11.84 -1.46 -2.55
CA VAL A 47 12.79 -2.59 -2.51
C VAL A 47 12.78 -3.36 -3.83
N ASN A 48 11.61 -3.62 -4.40
CA ASN A 48 11.44 -4.29 -5.68
C ASN A 48 10.10 -3.91 -6.35
N THR A 49 9.97 -4.13 -7.65
CA THR A 49 8.71 -4.09 -8.39
C THR A 49 8.69 -5.24 -9.38
N GLU A 50 7.67 -6.09 -9.28
CA GLU A 50 7.50 -7.27 -10.13
C GLU A 50 6.22 -7.12 -10.95
N ASP A 51 6.29 -7.50 -12.23
CA ASP A 51 5.11 -7.60 -13.07
C ASP A 51 4.34 -8.87 -12.69
N ALA A 52 3.13 -8.71 -12.15
CA ALA A 52 2.31 -9.85 -11.70
C ALA A 52 1.70 -10.69 -12.87
N GLY A 53 2.13 -10.49 -14.11
CA GLY A 53 1.69 -11.28 -15.27
C GLY A 53 0.23 -11.08 -15.73
N PHE A 54 -0.60 -10.36 -14.98
CA PHE A 54 -2.00 -10.09 -15.32
C PHE A 54 -2.16 -8.71 -15.98
N TYR A 55 -1.95 -8.62 -17.29
CA TYR A 55 -2.36 -7.44 -18.07
C TYR A 55 -3.68 -7.73 -18.77
N MET A 56 -4.70 -6.92 -18.51
CA MET A 56 -6.02 -6.96 -19.17
C MET A 56 -6.75 -8.32 -19.15
N GLY A 57 -6.62 -9.13 -18.10
CA GLY A 57 -7.35 -10.40 -17.98
C GLY A 57 -6.89 -11.50 -18.94
N THR A 58 -5.85 -11.25 -19.74
CA THR A 58 -5.14 -12.28 -20.51
C THR A 58 -3.86 -12.62 -19.77
N GLY A 59 -3.77 -13.85 -19.28
CA GLY A 59 -2.49 -14.40 -18.84
C GLY A 59 -1.51 -14.37 -20.01
N LEU A 60 -0.27 -13.98 -19.74
CA LEU A 60 0.84 -14.25 -20.66
C LEU A 60 1.08 -15.77 -20.76
#